data_AF-A0A510KY45-F1
#
_entry.id   AF-A0A510KY45-F1
#
_cell.length_a   1.000
_cell.length_b   1.000
_cell.length_c   1.000
_cell.angle_alpha   90.00
_cell.angle_beta   90.00
_cell.angle_gamma   90.00
#
_symmetry.space_group_name_H-M   'P 1'
#
loop_
_entity.id
_entity.type
_entity.pdbx_description
1 polymer ?
#
loop_
_entity_poly.entity_id
_entity_poly.type
_entity_poly.pdbx_seq_one_letter_code
_entity_poly.pdbx_strand_id
1 'polypeptide(L)'
;MKKNSIKLLFTLCVFFVSFNIFAKSTSFKADSILFTKKIPFEKLPENIEQDMKNGSMNYIKNQQCLISTYRTFYKDSNLSHINIYAACIEVNPQKKINWDHPQIPDNAEIKTIHILGKEYSKSLLNDLKKGKSTFFGEKLGYYKSSHKNYNPNEYFYLK
;
A
#
# COMPACT_ATOMS: atom_id res chain seq x y z
N MET A 1 -15.09 -65.68 -6.84
CA MET A 1 -15.22 -64.23 -6.59
C MET A 1 -14.03 -63.49 -7.21
N LYS A 2 -14.15 -62.93 -8.43
CA LYS A 2 -13.05 -62.22 -9.11
C LYS A 2 -13.51 -61.08 -10.05
N LYS A 3 -14.80 -60.68 -10.00
CA LYS A 3 -15.36 -59.61 -10.87
C LYS A 3 -15.41 -58.22 -10.20
N ASN A 4 -15.20 -58.14 -8.88
CA ASN A 4 -15.33 -56.87 -8.14
C ASN A 4 -14.00 -56.15 -7.91
N SER A 5 -12.84 -56.81 -8.05
CA SER A 5 -11.53 -56.18 -7.83
C SER A 5 -11.14 -55.22 -8.96
N ILE A 6 -11.49 -55.53 -10.21
CA ILE A 6 -11.17 -54.68 -11.37
C ILE A 6 -12.01 -53.40 -11.36
N LYS A 7 -13.30 -53.50 -10.97
CA LYS A 7 -14.16 -52.32 -10.79
C LYS A 7 -13.63 -51.42 -9.67
N LEU A 8 -13.19 -52.00 -8.56
CA LEU A 8 -12.59 -51.24 -7.46
C LEU A 8 -11.30 -50.53 -7.89
N LEU A 9 -10.45 -51.20 -8.67
CA LEU A 9 -9.21 -50.64 -9.22
C LEU A 9 -9.50 -49.48 -10.19
N PHE A 10 -10.50 -49.63 -11.07
CA PHE A 10 -10.93 -48.57 -11.98
C PHE A 10 -11.51 -47.36 -11.24
N THR A 11 -12.34 -47.58 -10.21
CA THR A 11 -12.88 -46.47 -9.40
C THR A 11 -11.79 -45.75 -8.63
N LEU A 12 -10.79 -46.46 -8.10
CA LEU A 12 -9.62 -45.85 -7.46
C LEU A 12 -8.80 -45.02 -8.46
N CYS A 13 -8.53 -45.54 -9.65
CA CYS A 13 -7.79 -44.82 -10.69
C CYS A 13 -8.51 -43.54 -11.13
N VAL A 14 -9.83 -43.57 -11.29
CA VAL A 14 -10.62 -42.37 -11.64
C VAL A 14 -10.57 -41.33 -10.50
N PHE A 15 -10.62 -41.77 -9.23
CA PHE A 15 -10.44 -40.89 -8.08
C PHE A 15 -9.03 -40.28 -8.02
N PHE A 16 -7.98 -41.06 -8.25
CA PHE A 16 -6.61 -40.53 -8.24
C PHE A 16 -6.35 -39.57 -9.40
N VAL A 17 -6.91 -39.81 -10.60
CA VAL A 17 -6.75 -38.90 -11.74
C VAL A 17 -7.57 -37.62 -11.54
N SER A 18 -8.77 -37.67 -10.95
CA SER A 18 -9.55 -36.46 -10.66
C SER A 18 -8.94 -35.62 -9.53
N PHE A 19 -8.38 -36.24 -8.48
CA PHE A 19 -7.61 -35.51 -7.45
C PHE A 19 -6.32 -34.91 -8.01
N ASN A 20 -5.64 -35.58 -8.95
CA ASN A 20 -4.46 -35.00 -9.61
C ASN A 20 -4.81 -33.83 -10.53
N ILE A 21 -5.95 -33.87 -11.23
CA ILE A 21 -6.39 -32.72 -12.04
C ILE A 21 -6.87 -31.57 -11.14
N PHE A 22 -7.59 -31.85 -10.05
CA PHE A 22 -8.03 -30.81 -9.11
C PHE A 22 -6.84 -30.19 -8.37
N ALA A 23 -5.88 -30.99 -7.87
CA ALA A 23 -4.65 -30.51 -7.24
C ALA A 23 -3.72 -29.76 -8.20
N LYS A 24 -3.73 -30.11 -9.50
CA LYS A 24 -2.98 -29.39 -10.54
C LYS A 24 -3.71 -28.15 -11.05
N SER A 25 -5.05 -28.09 -10.95
CA SER A 25 -5.85 -26.87 -11.21
C SER A 25 -5.88 -25.89 -10.04
N THR A 26 -5.62 -26.37 -8.82
CA THR A 26 -5.33 -25.55 -7.65
C THR A 26 -3.85 -25.26 -7.48
N SER A 27 -3.02 -25.54 -8.50
CA SER A 27 -1.78 -24.78 -8.72
C SER A 27 -2.11 -23.35 -9.22
N PHE A 28 -3.09 -22.70 -8.58
CA PHE A 28 -2.82 -21.36 -8.12
C PHE A 28 -1.49 -21.46 -7.41
N LYS A 29 -0.48 -20.75 -7.90
CA LYS A 29 0.72 -20.43 -7.15
C LYS A 29 0.31 -19.65 -5.89
N ALA A 30 -0.30 -20.33 -4.93
CA ALA A 30 0.11 -20.20 -3.56
C ALA A 30 1.48 -20.86 -3.51
N ASP A 31 2.47 -20.18 -4.09
CA ASP A 31 3.73 -20.10 -3.41
C ASP A 31 3.32 -19.81 -1.97
N SER A 32 3.53 -20.78 -1.10
CA SER A 32 3.73 -20.51 0.30
C SER A 32 4.75 -19.38 0.31
N ILE A 33 4.26 -18.14 0.28
CA ILE A 33 5.03 -16.98 0.66
C ILE A 33 5.33 -17.32 2.09
N LEU A 34 6.48 -17.97 2.28
CA LEU A 34 7.17 -18.04 3.52
C LEU A 34 7.28 -16.58 3.92
N PHE A 35 6.34 -16.12 4.75
CA PHE A 35 6.30 -14.75 5.27
C PHE A 35 7.43 -14.60 6.30
N THR A 36 8.66 -14.94 5.90
CA THR A 36 9.85 -14.19 6.29
C THR A 36 10.07 -13.05 5.31
N LYS A 37 8.98 -12.41 4.84
CA LYS A 37 9.07 -11.01 4.41
C LYS A 37 9.35 -10.24 5.70
N LYS A 38 10.64 -10.08 6.03
CA LYS A 38 11.12 -9.13 7.05
C LYS A 38 10.24 -7.90 6.89
N ILE A 39 9.34 -7.67 7.85
CA ILE A 39 8.49 -6.48 7.85
C ILE A 39 9.49 -5.33 7.78
N PRO A 40 9.51 -4.51 6.72
CA PRO A 40 10.50 -3.46 6.63
C PRO A 40 10.25 -2.56 7.84
N PHE A 41 11.24 -2.43 8.71
CA PHE A 41 11.21 -1.48 9.79
C PHE A 41 11.85 -0.21 9.24
N GLU A 42 11.04 0.67 8.66
CA GLU A 42 11.48 2.01 8.33
C GLU A 42 11.41 2.85 9.59
N LYS A 43 12.57 3.31 10.05
CA LYS A 43 12.67 4.18 11.21
C LYS A 43 12.45 5.62 10.73
N LEU A 44 11.20 6.07 10.77
CA LEU A 44 10.89 7.49 10.62
C LEU A 44 11.59 8.30 11.72
N PRO A 45 11.87 9.60 11.49
CA PRO A 45 12.36 10.49 12.53
C PRO A 45 11.49 10.41 13.80
N GLU A 46 12.12 10.22 14.96
CA GLU A 46 11.41 9.95 16.22
C GLU A 46 10.46 11.09 16.62
N ASN A 47 10.75 12.32 16.20
CA ASN A 47 10.00 13.53 16.54
C ASN A 47 9.08 14.04 15.41
N ILE A 48 8.80 13.23 14.38
CA ILE A 48 8.06 13.67 13.18
C ILE A 48 6.73 14.37 13.52
N GLU A 49 5.94 13.81 14.43
CA GLU A 49 4.65 14.39 14.81
C GLU A 49 4.82 15.70 15.58
N GLN A 50 5.86 15.82 16.40
CA GLN A 50 6.18 17.05 17.13
C GLN A 50 6.66 18.13 16.16
N ASP A 51 7.53 17.78 15.22
CA ASP A 51 8.05 18.68 14.19
C ASP A 51 6.93 19.23 13.29
N MET A 52 5.90 18.41 13.02
CA MET A 52 4.69 18.86 12.34
C MET A 52 3.87 19.83 13.20
N LYS A 53 3.71 19.55 14.50
CA LYS A 53 2.91 20.39 15.41
C LYS A 53 3.58 21.72 15.75
N ASN A 54 4.91 21.73 15.92
CA ASN A 54 5.67 22.89 16.37
C ASN A 54 6.12 23.83 15.23
N GLY A 55 5.83 23.48 13.97
CA GLY A 55 6.15 24.31 12.81
C GLY A 55 7.59 24.17 12.29
N SER A 56 8.32 23.12 12.67
CA SER A 56 9.68 22.85 12.16
C SER A 56 9.69 22.37 10.70
N MET A 57 8.52 22.00 10.18
CA MET A 57 8.32 21.64 8.77
C MET A 57 7.65 22.75 7.97
N ASN A 58 7.98 22.80 6.68
CA ASN A 58 7.20 23.53 5.70
C ASN A 58 6.01 22.69 5.22
N TYR A 59 5.08 23.33 4.50
CA TYR A 59 3.88 22.67 4.02
C TYR A 59 3.55 23.00 2.57
N ILE A 60 3.12 21.98 1.83
CA ILE A 60 2.34 22.16 0.61
C ILE A 60 0.89 21.79 0.91
N LYS A 61 -0.06 22.54 0.33
CA LYS A 61 -1.49 22.38 0.62
C LYS A 61 -2.22 21.79 -0.57
N ASN A 62 -3.40 21.24 -0.30
CA ASN A 62 -4.40 20.85 -1.28
C ASN A 62 -3.81 20.00 -2.42
N GLN A 63 -3.11 18.93 -2.07
CA GLN A 63 -2.50 18.03 -3.06
C GLN A 63 -3.47 16.90 -3.39
N GLN A 64 -3.76 16.71 -4.67
CA GLN A 64 -4.44 15.52 -5.16
C GLN A 64 -3.42 14.58 -5.78
N CYS A 65 -3.43 13.33 -5.36
CA CYS A 65 -2.41 12.36 -5.69
C CYS A 65 -3.02 11.09 -6.30
N LEU A 66 -2.36 10.55 -7.33
CA LEU A 66 -2.62 9.21 -7.86
C LEU A 66 -1.55 8.26 -7.32
N ILE A 67 -2.00 7.28 -6.57
CA ILE A 67 -1.19 6.30 -5.87
C ILE A 67 -0.80 5.21 -6.87
N SER A 68 0.51 5.06 -7.07
CA SER A 68 1.09 3.99 -7.87
C SER A 68 1.24 2.70 -7.06
N THR A 69 1.67 2.81 -5.81
CA THR A 69 1.85 1.70 -4.88
C THR A 69 1.90 2.19 -3.45
N TYR A 70 1.87 1.27 -2.49
CA TYR A 70 1.98 1.58 -1.06
C TYR A 70 2.75 0.50 -0.31
N ARG A 71 3.32 0.86 0.85
CA ARG A 71 3.97 -0.03 1.79
C ARG A 71 3.44 0.22 3.19
N THR A 72 3.17 -0.86 3.93
CA THR A 72 2.67 -0.81 5.30
C THR A 72 3.77 -1.13 6.29
N PHE A 73 3.83 -0.38 7.38
CA PHE A 73 4.84 -0.53 8.42
C PHE A 73 4.18 -0.88 9.76
N TYR A 74 4.72 -1.88 10.44
CA TYR A 74 4.19 -2.37 11.71
C TYR A 74 5.24 -2.24 12.81
N LYS A 75 4.77 -1.85 14.00
CA LYS A 75 5.54 -1.83 15.25
C LYS A 75 4.73 -2.56 16.31
N ASP A 76 5.34 -3.54 16.98
CA ASP A 76 4.68 -4.35 18.03
C ASP A 76 3.33 -4.92 17.56
N SER A 77 3.31 -5.49 16.35
CA SER A 77 2.11 -6.04 15.67
C SER A 77 0.98 -5.03 15.37
N ASN A 78 1.18 -3.74 15.65
CA ASN A 78 0.26 -2.67 15.33
C ASN A 78 0.72 -1.94 14.06
N LEU A 79 -0.24 -1.57 13.20
CA LEU A 79 0.05 -0.70 12.07
C LEU A 79 0.57 0.65 12.61
N SER A 80 1.81 0.98 12.27
CA SER A 80 2.46 2.22 12.65
C SER A 80 2.12 3.32 11.66
N HIS A 81 2.40 3.08 10.38
CA HIS A 81 2.20 4.05 9.30
C HIS A 81 2.13 3.35 7.94
N ILE A 82 1.78 4.12 6.91
CA ILE A 82 1.75 3.68 5.51
C ILE A 82 2.54 4.66 4.68
N ASN A 83 3.45 4.17 3.85
CA ASN A 83 4.04 4.98 2.79
C ASN A 83 3.19 4.78 1.54
N ILE A 84 2.65 5.86 1.00
CA ILE A 84 2.09 5.86 -0.35
C ILE A 84 3.10 6.48 -1.31
N TYR A 85 3.21 5.90 -2.49
CA TYR A 85 4.06 6.39 -3.57
C TYR A 85 3.16 6.94 -4.66
N ALA A 86 3.14 8.25 -4.83
CA ALA A 86 2.11 8.90 -5.63
C ALA A 86 2.67 10.09 -6.40
N ALA A 87 2.17 10.27 -7.63
CA ALA A 87 2.32 11.54 -8.32
C ALA A 87 1.20 12.48 -7.85
N CYS A 88 1.51 13.75 -7.63
CA CYS A 88 0.55 14.71 -7.08
C CYS A 88 0.51 16.02 -7.87
N ILE A 89 -0.68 16.59 -7.94
CA ILE A 89 -0.94 17.91 -8.50
C ILE A 89 -1.55 18.81 -7.43
N GLU A 90 -1.21 20.10 -7.46
CA GLU A 90 -1.87 21.09 -6.62
C GLU A 90 -3.30 21.31 -7.13
N VAL A 91 -4.26 21.21 -6.22
CA VAL A 91 -5.66 21.47 -6.50
C VAL A 91 -5.87 22.96 -6.58
N ASN A 92 -6.19 23.45 -7.78
CA ASN A 92 -6.69 24.80 -7.96
C ASN A 92 -8.20 24.82 -7.67
N PRO A 93 -8.66 25.55 -6.63
CA PRO A 93 -10.08 25.61 -6.26
C PRO A 93 -10.98 26.25 -7.32
N GLN A 94 -10.41 26.98 -8.28
CA GLN A 94 -11.14 27.61 -9.39
C GLN A 94 -11.34 26.65 -10.59
N LYS A 95 -10.72 25.47 -10.59
CA LYS A 95 -10.84 24.48 -11.67
C LYS A 95 -11.68 23.30 -11.21
N LYS A 96 -12.51 22.77 -12.11
CA LYS A 96 -13.26 21.53 -11.86
C LYS A 96 -12.27 20.38 -11.71
N ILE A 97 -12.26 19.75 -10.54
CA ILE A 97 -11.38 18.62 -10.23
C ILE A 97 -12.02 17.34 -10.78
N ASN A 98 -11.26 16.57 -11.54
CA ASN A 98 -11.64 15.20 -11.88
C ASN A 98 -11.06 14.25 -10.81
N TRP A 99 -11.93 13.78 -9.92
CA TRP A 99 -11.54 12.91 -8.81
C TRP A 99 -11.23 11.47 -9.23
N ASP A 100 -11.87 11.01 -10.31
CA ASP A 100 -11.72 9.65 -10.82
C ASP A 100 -10.49 9.52 -11.73
N HIS A 101 -10.14 10.62 -12.42
CA HIS A 101 -9.02 10.68 -13.36
C HIS A 101 -8.22 11.98 -13.19
N PRO A 102 -7.36 12.08 -12.15
CA PRO A 102 -6.48 13.23 -12.00
C PRO A 102 -5.56 13.36 -13.22
N GLN A 103 -5.50 14.55 -13.80
CA GLN A 103 -4.62 14.86 -14.93
C GLN A 103 -3.19 15.08 -14.43
N ILE A 104 -2.47 13.98 -14.23
CA ILE A 104 -1.08 14.01 -13.80
C ILE A 104 -0.17 14.23 -15.02
N PRO A 105 0.73 15.22 -14.99
CA PRO A 105 1.72 15.40 -16.05
C PRO A 105 2.60 14.15 -16.22
N ASP A 106 2.97 13.83 -17.46
CA ASP A 106 3.81 12.65 -17.75
C ASP A 106 5.19 12.70 -17.07
N ASN A 107 5.67 13.90 -16.75
CA ASN A 107 6.94 14.15 -16.04
C ASN A 107 6.78 14.31 -14.52
N ALA A 108 5.61 13.99 -13.96
CA ALA A 108 5.38 14.16 -12.53
C ALA A 108 6.25 13.19 -11.72
N GLU A 109 7.07 13.75 -10.83
CA GLU A 109 7.89 12.96 -9.93
C GLU A 109 7.02 12.23 -8.89
N ILE A 110 7.38 10.97 -8.61
CA ILE A 110 6.74 10.17 -7.58
C ILE A 110 7.20 10.67 -6.21
N LYS A 111 6.23 11.08 -5.40
CA LYS A 111 6.41 11.50 -4.02
C LYS A 111 6.23 10.30 -3.08
N THR A 112 7.05 10.21 -2.07
CA THR A 112 6.81 9.33 -0.91
C THR A 112 6.05 10.13 0.12
N ILE A 113 4.84 9.68 0.46
CA ILE A 113 4.02 10.33 1.48
C ILE A 113 3.82 9.35 2.63
N HIS A 114 4.38 9.70 3.79
CA HIS A 114 4.22 8.96 5.03
C HIS A 114 2.89 9.36 5.68
N ILE A 115 1.94 8.43 5.67
CA ILE A 115 0.65 8.56 6.31
C ILE A 115 0.78 8.10 7.75
N LEU A 116 0.71 9.07 8.65
CA LEU A 116 0.87 8.89 10.09
C LEU A 116 -0.50 8.78 10.77
N GLY A 117 -0.50 8.37 12.04
CA GLY A 117 -1.71 8.21 12.84
C GLY A 117 -2.38 6.85 12.64
N LYS A 118 -2.63 6.16 13.75
CA LYS A 118 -3.10 4.76 13.78
C LYS A 118 -4.44 4.57 13.06
N GLU A 119 -5.43 5.38 13.39
CA GLU A 119 -6.80 5.19 12.88
C GLU A 119 -6.92 5.61 11.41
N TYR A 120 -6.30 6.72 11.02
CA TYR A 120 -6.30 7.16 9.63
C TYR A 120 -5.53 6.20 8.72
N SER A 121 -4.36 5.72 9.16
CA SER A 121 -3.58 4.71 8.42
C SER A 121 -4.39 3.44 8.20
N LYS A 122 -5.09 2.92 9.23
CA LYS A 122 -5.95 1.74 9.07
C LYS A 122 -7.07 1.97 8.07
N SER A 123 -7.74 3.13 8.15
CA SER A 123 -8.81 3.47 7.22
C SER A 123 -8.30 3.53 5.79
N LEU A 124 -7.16 4.19 5.56
CA LEU A 124 -6.56 4.27 4.24
C LEU A 124 -6.13 2.89 3.72
N LEU A 125 -5.55 2.03 4.56
CA LEU A 125 -5.20 0.66 4.17
C LEU A 125 -6.42 -0.12 3.66
N ASN A 126 -7.55 0.01 4.35
CA ASN A 126 -8.79 -0.65 3.95
C ASN A 126 -9.30 -0.12 2.61
N ASP A 127 -9.22 1.19 2.38
CA ASP A 127 -9.57 1.79 1.10
C ASP A 127 -8.66 1.33 -0.04
N LEU A 128 -7.34 1.30 0.20
CA LEU A 128 -6.34 0.85 -0.77
C LEU A 128 -6.57 -0.63 -1.16
N LYS A 129 -6.88 -1.49 -0.17
CA LYS A 129 -7.24 -2.90 -0.41
C LYS A 129 -8.53 -3.06 -1.22
N LYS A 130 -9.43 -2.07 -1.20
CA LYS A 130 -10.65 -2.03 -2.01
C LYS A 130 -10.41 -1.42 -3.40
N GLY A 131 -9.17 -1.09 -3.75
CA GLY A 131 -8.82 -0.55 -5.06
C GLY A 131 -8.83 0.97 -5.16
N LYS A 132 -8.94 1.70 -4.05
CA LYS A 132 -8.76 3.16 -4.08
C LYS A 132 -7.35 3.49 -4.55
N SER A 133 -7.26 4.34 -5.56
CA SER A 133 -5.99 4.77 -6.17
C SER A 133 -5.72 6.26 -5.97
N THR A 134 -6.60 7.01 -5.30
CA THR A 134 -6.45 8.46 -5.11
C THR A 134 -6.30 8.84 -3.64
N PHE A 135 -5.53 9.88 -3.38
CA PHE A 135 -5.32 10.46 -2.06
C PHE A 135 -5.39 11.98 -2.13
N PHE A 136 -6.03 12.59 -1.12
CA PHE A 136 -6.08 14.04 -0.96
C PHE A 136 -5.33 14.45 0.31
N GLY A 137 -4.21 15.14 0.12
CA GLY A 137 -3.38 15.69 1.17
C GLY A 137 -3.69 17.18 1.36
N GLU A 138 -4.54 17.51 2.33
CA GLU A 138 -4.88 18.91 2.64
C GLU A 138 -3.63 19.72 3.03
N LYS A 139 -2.73 19.11 3.80
CA LYS A 139 -1.51 19.73 4.31
C LYS A 139 -0.41 18.68 4.44
N LEU A 140 0.48 18.63 3.45
CA LEU A 140 1.65 17.73 3.44
C LEU A 140 2.87 18.47 3.98
N GLY A 141 3.42 17.98 5.09
CA GLY A 141 4.64 18.48 5.71
C GLY A 141 5.89 18.00 4.98
N TYR A 142 6.91 18.84 4.91
CA TYR A 142 8.24 18.45 4.41
C TYR A 142 9.32 19.24 5.13
N TYR A 143 10.50 18.63 5.26
CA TYR A 143 11.68 19.31 5.79
C TYR A 143 12.33 20.19 4.70
N LYS A 144 12.87 21.36 5.07
CA LYS A 144 13.64 22.20 4.14
C LYS A 144 14.96 21.52 3.80
N SER A 145 15.54 21.83 2.64
CA SER A 145 16.84 21.29 2.19
C SER A 145 18.00 21.49 3.19
N SER A 146 17.91 22.50 4.05
CA SER A 146 18.90 22.77 5.10
C SER A 146 18.73 21.92 6.37
N HIS A 147 17.67 21.11 6.47
CA HIS A 147 17.36 20.32 7.67
C HIS A 147 17.98 18.92 7.58
N LYS A 148 18.48 18.39 8.71
CA LYS A 148 19.18 17.08 8.76
C LYS A 148 18.32 15.88 8.31
N ASN A 149 17.00 15.98 8.47
CA ASN A 149 16.04 14.94 8.07
C ASN A 149 15.46 15.22 6.66
N TYR A 150 16.06 16.10 5.88
CA TYR A 150 15.58 16.37 4.53
C TYR A 150 15.85 15.20 3.59
N ASN A 151 14.82 14.84 2.84
CA ASN A 151 14.89 13.90 1.74
C ASN A 151 14.06 14.46 0.57
N PRO A 152 14.61 14.54 -0.66
CA PRO A 152 13.84 15.00 -1.81
C PRO A 152 12.59 14.13 -2.03
N ASN A 153 11.48 14.78 -2.40
CA ASN A 153 10.19 14.14 -2.66
C ASN A 153 9.58 13.34 -1.50
N GLU A 154 10.03 13.61 -0.28
CA GLU A 154 9.49 13.02 0.95
C GLU A 154 8.54 13.98 1.66
N TYR A 155 7.36 13.47 2.02
CA TYR A 155 6.30 14.25 2.62
C TYR A 155 5.61 13.48 3.74
N PHE A 156 5.04 14.21 4.69
CA PHE A 156 4.38 13.66 5.88
C PHE A 156 2.94 14.16 5.96
N TYR A 157 2.02 13.26 6.22
CA TYR A 157 0.62 13.59 6.45
C TYR A 157 0.15 13.03 7.77
N LEU A 158 -0.41 13.92 8.60
CA LEU A 158 -1.00 13.59 9.89
C LEU A 158 -2.40 14.21 9.92
N LYS A 159 -3.39 13.40 10.31
CA LYS A 159 -4.78 13.80 10.47
C LYS A 159 -5.25 13.51 11.89
#